data_AF-A6T401-F1
#
_entry.id   AF-A6T401-F1
#
_cell.length_a   1.000
_cell.length_b   1.000
_cell.length_c   1.000
_cell.angle_alpha   90.00
_cell.angle_beta   90.00
_cell.angle_gamma   90.00
#
_symmetry.space_group_name_H-M   'P 1'
#
loop_
_entity.id
_entity.type
_entity.pdbx_description
1 polymer ?
#
loop_
_entity_poly.entity_id
_entity_poly.type
_entity_poly.pdbx_seq_one_letter_code
_entity_poly.pdbx_strand_id
1 'polypeptide(L)'
;MKQLRTIVPGIFLCLILASATSFARADSTGKLQFMFTAYLDVPALFPKTLASCVQFDPSTGPELQRLYDQWYETHGRYQKELQQLLHARLSAELGEAEAQEAIAEIKDMIETRLVPLHFPQDHTWTDNWFCTKLIPKDFRSEDLMLNFGQYVEELKKAESSP
;
A
#
# COMPACT_ATOMS: atom_id res chain seq x y z
N MET A 1 -38.20 12.49 -3.72
CA MET A 1 -37.52 11.19 -3.91
C MET A 1 -36.84 11.19 -5.26
N LYS A 2 -35.57 10.75 -5.32
CA LYS A 2 -34.68 10.62 -6.50
C LYS A 2 -34.22 12.00 -7.04
N GLN A 3 -32.94 12.34 -7.21
CA GLN A 3 -31.67 11.63 -7.30
C GLN A 3 -30.55 12.63 -6.91
N LEU A 4 -29.69 12.27 -5.97
CA LEU A 4 -28.36 12.86 -5.76
C LEU A 4 -27.47 11.75 -5.17
N ARG A 5 -27.45 10.61 -5.85
CA ARG A 5 -26.61 9.45 -5.53
C ARG A 5 -25.69 9.16 -6.71
N THR A 6 -24.81 10.09 -7.00
CA THR A 6 -23.60 9.82 -7.80
C THR A 6 -22.56 10.90 -7.49
N ILE A 7 -22.26 11.10 -6.21
CA ILE A 7 -20.99 11.73 -5.86
C ILE A 7 -19.99 10.59 -6.00
N VAL A 8 -19.17 10.71 -7.05
CA VAL A 8 -18.09 9.81 -7.42
C VAL A 8 -17.25 9.50 -6.17
N PRO A 9 -16.99 8.22 -5.82
CA PRO A 9 -16.19 7.84 -4.64
C PRO A 9 -14.84 8.58 -4.59
N GLY A 10 -14.25 8.85 -5.76
CA GLY A 10 -13.02 9.63 -5.90
C GLY A 10 -13.10 11.10 -5.45
N ILE A 11 -14.27 11.74 -5.43
CA ILE A 11 -14.43 13.12 -4.95
C ILE A 11 -14.42 13.15 -3.41
N PHE A 12 -15.04 12.15 -2.77
CA PHE A 12 -15.01 12.01 -1.30
C PHE A 12 -13.59 11.69 -0.81
N LEU A 13 -12.89 10.77 -1.49
CA LEU A 13 -11.50 10.44 -1.19
C LEU A 13 -10.57 11.66 -1.33
N CYS A 14 -10.75 12.48 -2.38
CA CYS A 14 -10.02 13.73 -2.56
C CYS A 14 -10.29 14.78 -1.47
N LEU A 15 -11.53 14.86 -0.96
CA LEU A 15 -11.91 15.79 0.11
C LEU A 15 -11.31 15.38 1.47
N ILE A 16 -11.29 14.08 1.77
CA ILE A 16 -10.64 13.51 2.98
C ILE A 16 -9.13 13.76 2.94
N LEU A 17 -8.50 13.59 1.77
CA LEU A 17 -7.06 13.83 1.58
C LEU A 17 -6.66 15.32 1.67
N ALA A 18 -7.61 16.22 1.42
CA ALA A 18 -7.42 17.67 1.53
C ALA A 18 -7.52 18.17 2.99
N SER A 19 -8.35 17.54 3.82
CA SER A 19 -8.51 17.87 5.25
C SER A 19 -7.44 17.25 6.16
N ALA A 20 -6.76 16.18 5.72
CA ALA A 20 -5.59 15.65 6.40
C ALA A 20 -4.39 16.61 6.25
N THR A 21 -4.41 17.71 7.00
CA THR A 21 -3.32 18.66 7.10
C THR A 21 -2.06 17.94 7.60
N SER A 22 -0.98 18.12 6.83
CA SER A 22 0.41 17.84 7.19
C SER A 22 0.87 16.38 7.20
N PHE A 23 0.76 15.69 6.05
CA PHE A 23 1.83 14.74 5.67
C PHE A 23 2.90 15.57 4.97
N ALA A 24 3.95 15.98 5.68
CA ALA A 24 4.91 17.00 5.26
C ALA A 24 5.75 16.67 4.00
N ARG A 25 5.48 15.57 3.30
CA ARG A 25 6.24 15.13 2.12
C ARG A 25 5.43 14.65 0.93
N ALA A 26 4.11 14.49 1.08
CA ALA A 26 3.27 13.95 0.02
C ALA A 26 2.29 15.02 -0.46
N ASP A 27 2.34 15.38 -1.75
CA ASP A 27 1.23 16.04 -2.42
C ASP A 27 -0.02 15.14 -2.38
N SER A 28 -1.17 15.61 -2.86
CA SER A 28 -2.42 14.83 -2.83
C SER A 28 -2.27 13.46 -3.50
N THR A 29 -1.43 13.35 -4.53
CA THR A 29 -1.08 12.10 -5.22
C THR A 29 -0.29 11.16 -4.31
N GLY A 30 0.74 11.67 -3.63
CA GLY A 30 1.56 10.89 -2.70
C GLY A 30 0.76 10.39 -1.48
N LYS A 31 -0.22 11.16 -0.99
CA LYS A 31 -1.07 10.73 0.14
C LYS A 31 -1.97 9.56 -0.26
N LEU A 32 -2.54 9.63 -1.47
CA LEU A 32 -3.37 8.57 -2.01
C LEU A 32 -2.54 7.29 -2.23
N GLN A 33 -1.36 7.41 -2.84
CA GLN A 33 -0.46 6.29 -3.06
C GLN A 33 -0.01 5.64 -1.74
N PHE A 34 0.30 6.45 -0.72
CA PHE A 34 0.63 5.98 0.62
C PHE A 34 -0.51 5.19 1.30
N MET A 35 -1.75 5.70 1.21
CA MET A 35 -2.91 4.98 1.74
C MET A 35 -3.11 3.64 1.05
N PHE A 36 -2.95 3.60 -0.27
CA PHE A 36 -3.04 2.37 -1.03
C PHE A 36 -1.94 1.36 -0.66
N THR A 37 -0.70 1.80 -0.51
CA THR A 37 0.39 0.88 -0.16
C THR A 37 0.29 0.39 1.28
N ALA A 38 -0.20 1.20 2.22
CA ALA A 38 -0.38 0.78 3.61
C ALA A 38 -1.34 -0.42 3.75
N TYR A 39 -2.38 -0.50 2.91
CA TYR A 39 -3.35 -1.59 2.90
C TYR A 39 -3.04 -2.72 1.90
N LEU A 40 -1.92 -2.64 1.16
CA LEU A 40 -1.44 -3.72 0.30
C LEU A 40 -0.73 -4.80 1.14
N ASP A 41 -1.36 -5.95 1.34
CA ASP A 41 -0.82 -7.05 2.17
C ASP A 41 0.32 -7.81 1.48
N VAL A 42 1.48 -7.15 1.37
CA VAL A 42 2.69 -7.71 0.75
C VAL A 42 3.09 -9.06 1.37
N PRO A 43 3.07 -9.26 2.70
CA PRO A 43 3.37 -10.57 3.28
C PRO A 43 2.45 -11.70 2.81
N ALA A 44 1.15 -11.43 2.61
CA ALA A 44 0.22 -12.43 2.08
C ALA A 44 0.40 -12.66 0.57
N LEU A 45 0.77 -11.63 -0.18
CA LEU A 45 0.83 -11.65 -1.64
C LEU A 45 2.16 -12.15 -2.20
N PHE A 46 3.27 -11.85 -1.52
CA PHE A 46 4.62 -12.13 -2.03
C PHE A 46 4.92 -13.62 -2.22
N PRO A 47 4.52 -14.56 -1.34
CA PRO A 47 4.86 -15.98 -1.50
C PRO A 47 4.43 -16.58 -2.84
N LYS A 48 3.24 -16.21 -3.34
CA LYS A 48 2.76 -16.65 -4.66
C LYS A 48 3.49 -15.97 -5.81
N THR A 49 3.76 -14.68 -5.68
CA THR A 49 4.55 -13.92 -6.67
C THR A 49 5.95 -14.52 -6.81
N LEU A 50 6.61 -14.83 -5.69
CA LEU A 50 7.90 -15.49 -5.65
C LEU A 50 7.85 -16.88 -6.29
N ALA A 51 6.83 -17.69 -5.96
CA ALA A 51 6.67 -19.03 -6.53
C ALA A 51 6.54 -18.98 -8.07
N SER A 52 5.77 -18.03 -8.60
CA SER A 52 5.64 -17.82 -10.04
C SER A 52 6.97 -17.40 -10.69
N CYS A 53 7.72 -16.48 -10.07
CA CYS A 53 9.05 -16.09 -10.54
C CYS A 53 10.05 -17.25 -10.53
N VAL A 54 10.06 -18.06 -9.47
CA VAL A 54 10.95 -19.23 -9.32
C VAL A 54 10.58 -20.34 -10.31
N GLN A 55 9.29 -20.55 -10.57
CA GLN A 55 8.83 -21.52 -11.57
C GLN A 55 9.31 -21.14 -12.98
N PHE A 56 9.35 -19.85 -13.30
CA PHE A 56 9.84 -19.36 -14.58
C PHE A 56 11.37 -19.37 -14.67
N ASP A 57 12.05 -18.81 -13.68
CA ASP A 57 13.50 -18.71 -13.60
C ASP A 57 13.97 -18.95 -12.15
N PRO A 58 14.43 -20.17 -11.82
CA PRO A 58 14.85 -20.51 -10.45
C PRO A 58 15.98 -19.64 -9.90
N SER A 59 16.78 -19.00 -10.77
CA SER A 59 17.90 -18.15 -10.34
C SER A 59 17.44 -16.88 -9.63
N THR A 60 16.17 -16.49 -9.81
CA THR A 60 15.60 -15.27 -9.21
C THR A 60 15.26 -15.43 -7.73
N GLY A 61 15.00 -16.65 -7.26
CA GLY A 61 14.47 -16.94 -5.93
C GLY A 61 15.31 -16.36 -4.77
N PRO A 62 16.62 -16.66 -4.69
CA PRO A 62 17.45 -16.23 -3.57
C PRO A 62 17.50 -14.70 -3.39
N GLU A 63 17.67 -13.94 -4.48
CA GLU A 63 17.75 -12.48 -4.41
C GLU A 63 16.40 -11.86 -4.05
N LEU A 64 15.30 -12.38 -4.62
CA LEU A 64 13.95 -11.90 -4.31
C LEU A 64 13.58 -12.15 -2.84
N GLN A 65 13.88 -13.33 -2.30
CA GLN A 65 13.66 -13.63 -0.89
C GLN A 65 14.51 -12.72 -0.01
N ARG A 66 15.79 -12.53 -0.34
CA ARG A 66 16.69 -11.63 0.40
C ARG A 66 16.16 -10.19 0.46
N LEU A 67 15.65 -9.68 -0.65
CA LEU A 67 15.07 -8.34 -0.73
C LEU A 67 13.79 -8.23 0.11
N TYR A 68 12.90 -9.23 0.03
CA TYR A 68 11.70 -9.29 0.86
C TYR A 68 12.06 -9.32 2.35
N ASP A 69 13.00 -10.17 2.77
CA ASP A 69 13.39 -10.28 4.19
C ASP A 69 13.96 -8.95 4.71
N GLN A 70 14.83 -8.31 3.92
CA GLN A 70 15.38 -7.00 4.24
C GLN A 70 14.28 -5.92 4.35
N TRP A 71 13.36 -5.91 3.40
CA TRP A 71 12.20 -5.03 3.42
C TRP A 71 11.30 -5.30 4.63
N TYR A 72 11.02 -6.56 4.95
CA TYR A 72 10.11 -6.93 6.05
C TYR A 72 10.67 -6.49 7.40
N GLU A 73 11.95 -6.73 7.65
CA GLU A 73 12.61 -6.31 8.89
C GLU A 73 12.65 -4.79 9.06
N THR A 74 12.84 -4.06 7.97
CA THR A 74 12.99 -2.59 8.01
C THR A 74 11.63 -1.88 7.98
N HIS A 75 10.67 -2.43 7.24
CA HIS A 75 9.41 -1.77 6.90
C HIS A 75 8.19 -2.69 7.08
N GLY A 76 8.18 -3.87 6.48
CA GLY A 76 6.97 -4.71 6.40
C GLY A 76 6.35 -5.06 7.76
N ARG A 77 7.17 -5.33 8.79
CA ARG A 77 6.67 -5.63 10.15
C ARG A 77 5.84 -4.51 10.79
N TYR A 78 5.96 -3.28 10.30
CA TYR A 78 5.22 -2.10 10.79
C TYR A 78 3.85 -1.93 10.12
N GLN A 79 3.48 -2.78 9.15
CA GLN A 79 2.25 -2.60 8.38
C GLN A 79 0.99 -2.54 9.25
N LYS A 80 0.85 -3.47 10.19
CA LYS A 80 -0.32 -3.51 11.07
C LYS A 80 -0.44 -2.25 11.92
N GLU A 81 0.68 -1.78 12.45
CA GLU A 81 0.73 -0.55 13.23
C GLU A 81 0.38 0.68 12.37
N LEU A 82 0.91 0.75 11.14
CA LEU A 82 0.57 1.80 10.19
C LEU A 82 -0.93 1.83 9.91
N GLN A 83 -1.53 0.68 9.62
CA GLN A 83 -2.98 0.56 9.37
C GLN A 83 -3.83 0.99 10.58
N GLN A 84 -3.36 0.73 11.81
CA GLN A 84 -4.04 1.16 13.04
C GLN A 84 -3.99 2.69 13.21
N LEU A 85 -2.84 3.30 12.97
CA LEU A 85 -2.69 4.76 13.03
C LEU A 85 -3.56 5.45 11.97
N LEU A 86 -3.57 4.92 10.75
CA LEU A 86 -4.41 5.46 9.66
C LEU A 86 -5.90 5.29 9.96
N HIS A 87 -6.32 4.15 10.48
CA HIS A 87 -7.70 3.94 10.91
C HIS A 87 -8.10 4.94 12.00
N ALA A 88 -7.28 5.09 13.06
CA ALA A 88 -7.58 6.03 14.14
C ALA A 88 -7.74 7.47 13.62
N ARG A 89 -6.89 7.89 12.68
CA ARG A 89 -6.97 9.22 12.06
C ARG A 89 -8.23 9.38 11.21
N LEU A 90 -8.54 8.40 10.36
CA LEU A 90 -9.74 8.43 9.52
C LEU A 90 -11.01 8.44 10.37
N SER A 91 -11.07 7.62 11.43
CA SER A 91 -12.20 7.59 12.37
C SER A 91 -12.38 8.93 13.09
N ALA A 92 -11.29 9.62 13.44
CA ALA A 92 -11.36 10.94 14.05
C ALA A 92 -11.86 12.04 13.09
N GLU A 93 -11.53 11.94 11.79
CA GLU A 93 -11.93 12.92 10.78
C GLU A 93 -13.35 12.69 10.24
N LEU A 94 -13.78 11.43 10.12
CA LEU A 94 -15.01 11.06 9.39
C LEU A 94 -16.08 10.39 10.25
N GLY A 95 -15.70 9.84 11.41
CA GLY A 95 -16.52 8.87 12.14
C GLY A 95 -16.12 7.43 11.80
N GLU A 96 -16.37 6.54 12.75
CA GLU A 96 -15.93 5.14 12.69
C GLU A 96 -16.55 4.37 11.51
N ALA A 97 -17.84 4.57 11.24
CA ALA A 97 -18.55 3.83 10.19
C ALA A 97 -18.03 4.24 8.80
N GLU A 98 -17.91 5.54 8.56
CA GLU A 98 -17.40 6.11 7.32
C GLU A 98 -15.93 5.76 7.08
N ALA A 99 -15.12 5.73 8.14
CA ALA A 99 -13.72 5.30 8.04
C ALA A 99 -13.59 3.83 7.62
N GLN A 100 -14.41 2.94 8.20
CA GLN A 100 -14.44 1.53 7.82
C GLN A 100 -14.88 1.33 6.36
N GLU A 101 -15.90 2.08 5.90
CA GLU A 101 -16.35 2.06 4.50
C GLU A 101 -15.23 2.50 3.55
N ALA A 102 -14.57 3.63 3.85
CA ALA A 102 -13.46 4.14 3.05
C ALA A 102 -12.29 3.14 2.98
N ILE A 103 -11.93 2.49 4.09
CA ILE A 103 -10.87 1.47 4.12
C ILE A 103 -11.28 0.24 3.30
N ALA A 104 -12.55 -0.17 3.34
CA ALA A 104 -13.04 -1.27 2.54
C ALA A 104 -12.95 -0.97 1.03
N GLU A 105 -13.34 0.24 0.61
CA GLU A 105 -13.19 0.69 -0.79
C GLU A 105 -11.71 0.74 -1.23
N ILE A 106 -10.82 1.20 -0.34
CA ILE A 106 -9.37 1.20 -0.60
C ILE A 106 -8.87 -0.23 -0.85
N LYS A 107 -9.27 -1.19 -0.01
CA LYS A 107 -8.87 -2.60 -0.16
C LYS A 107 -9.35 -3.20 -1.49
N ASP A 108 -10.60 -2.96 -1.86
CA ASP A 108 -11.15 -3.42 -3.15
C ASP A 108 -10.38 -2.83 -4.35
N MET A 109 -10.05 -1.54 -4.30
CA MET A 109 -9.24 -0.90 -5.33
C MET A 109 -7.82 -1.46 -5.39
N ILE A 110 -7.21 -1.80 -4.25
CA ILE A 110 -5.88 -2.41 -4.20
C ILE A 110 -5.90 -3.78 -4.88
N GLU A 111 -6.85 -4.64 -4.50
CA GLU A 111 -6.98 -5.99 -5.04
C GLU A 111 -7.20 -5.98 -6.56
N THR A 112 -8.00 -5.04 -7.06
CA THR A 112 -8.35 -4.98 -8.49
C THR A 112 -7.32 -4.23 -9.34
N ARG A 113 -6.52 -3.31 -8.77
CA ARG A 113 -5.63 -2.43 -9.55
C ARG A 113 -4.16 -2.56 -9.21
N LEU A 114 -3.79 -2.62 -7.93
CA LEU A 114 -2.39 -2.62 -7.51
C LEU A 114 -1.81 -4.04 -7.47
N VAL A 115 -2.55 -5.00 -6.90
CA VAL A 115 -2.09 -6.39 -6.78
C VAL A 115 -1.68 -6.98 -8.13
N PRO A 116 -2.46 -6.85 -9.22
CA PRO A 116 -2.06 -7.43 -10.51
C PRO A 116 -0.80 -6.81 -11.11
N LEU A 117 -0.45 -5.59 -10.72
CA LEU A 117 0.70 -4.85 -11.25
C LEU A 117 1.97 -5.12 -10.46
N HIS A 118 1.86 -5.20 -9.13
CA HIS A 118 3.01 -5.25 -8.23
C HIS A 118 3.22 -6.62 -7.57
N PHE A 119 2.16 -7.42 -7.40
CA PHE A 119 2.24 -8.75 -6.79
C PHE A 119 1.25 -9.73 -7.44
N PRO A 120 1.39 -10.04 -8.74
CA PRO A 120 0.42 -10.85 -9.45
C PRO A 120 0.40 -12.29 -8.92
N GLN A 121 -0.81 -12.81 -8.67
CA GLN A 121 -1.00 -14.02 -7.86
C GLN A 121 -0.96 -15.34 -8.65
N ASP A 122 -1.14 -15.31 -9.97
CA ASP A 122 -1.21 -16.51 -10.83
C ASP A 122 -0.74 -16.19 -12.27
N HIS A 123 0.38 -15.47 -12.40
CA HIS A 123 0.88 -15.03 -13.69
C HIS A 123 1.89 -16.02 -14.30
N THR A 124 1.87 -16.13 -15.63
CA THR A 124 2.91 -16.84 -16.39
C THR A 124 3.73 -15.82 -17.14
N TRP A 125 5.03 -15.80 -16.87
CA TRP A 125 5.94 -14.81 -17.44
C TRP A 125 6.34 -15.16 -18.87
N THR A 126 6.50 -14.13 -19.71
CA THR A 126 7.08 -14.25 -21.06
C THR A 126 8.58 -13.90 -21.08
N ASP A 127 9.05 -13.21 -20.04
CA ASP A 127 10.45 -12.85 -19.79
C ASP A 127 10.67 -12.67 -18.27
N ASN A 128 11.92 -12.62 -17.80
CA ASN A 128 12.23 -12.45 -16.37
C ASN A 128 12.33 -10.97 -15.95
N TRP A 129 11.93 -10.00 -16.77
CA TRP A 129 12.13 -8.58 -16.47
C TRP A 129 11.39 -8.16 -15.20
N PHE A 130 10.15 -8.64 -15.02
CA PHE A 130 9.40 -8.39 -13.79
C PHE A 130 10.16 -8.88 -12.55
N CYS A 131 10.57 -10.15 -12.57
CA CYS A 131 11.25 -10.81 -11.45
C CYS A 131 12.66 -10.26 -11.18
N THR A 132 13.35 -9.73 -12.20
CA THR A 132 14.74 -9.23 -12.06
C THR A 132 14.86 -7.72 -11.93
N LYS A 133 13.80 -6.97 -12.28
CA LYS A 133 13.80 -5.50 -12.28
C LYS A 133 12.65 -4.89 -11.48
N LEU A 134 11.39 -5.24 -11.76
CA LEU A 134 10.25 -4.56 -11.13
C LEU A 134 10.08 -4.89 -9.66
N ILE A 135 9.94 -6.17 -9.30
CA ILE A 135 9.80 -6.54 -7.88
C ILE A 135 10.98 -6.03 -7.04
N PRO A 136 12.24 -6.13 -7.49
CA PRO A 136 13.34 -5.52 -6.76
C PRO A 136 13.22 -4.00 -6.55
N LYS A 137 12.67 -3.26 -7.50
CA LYS A 137 12.42 -1.82 -7.35
C LYS A 137 11.32 -1.54 -6.33
N ASP A 138 10.24 -2.31 -6.34
CA ASP A 138 9.16 -2.17 -5.36
C ASP A 138 9.67 -2.40 -3.93
N PHE A 139 10.50 -3.44 -3.71
CA PHE A 139 11.10 -3.68 -2.38
C PHE A 139 12.12 -2.63 -1.95
N ARG A 140 12.71 -1.90 -2.89
CA ARG A 140 13.58 -0.74 -2.60
C ARG A 140 12.79 0.56 -2.44
N SER A 141 11.46 0.47 -2.52
CA SER A 141 10.54 1.59 -2.50
C SER A 141 10.81 2.65 -3.57
N GLU A 142 11.28 2.22 -4.75
CA GLU A 142 11.55 3.11 -5.89
C GLU A 142 10.28 3.42 -6.68
N ASP A 143 9.45 2.39 -6.94
CA ASP A 143 8.20 2.52 -7.70
C ASP A 143 6.96 2.46 -6.79
N LEU A 144 7.02 1.68 -5.71
CA LEU A 144 5.94 1.52 -4.73
C LEU A 144 6.37 2.00 -3.34
N MET A 145 5.57 2.85 -2.70
CA MET A 145 5.89 3.46 -1.40
C MET A 145 5.72 2.46 -0.24
N LEU A 146 6.64 1.49 -0.11
CA LEU A 146 6.59 0.42 0.89
C LEU A 146 7.41 0.70 2.16
N ASN A 147 7.83 1.95 2.38
CA ASN A 147 8.66 2.36 3.54
C ASN A 147 7.87 2.48 4.86
N PHE A 148 7.05 1.49 5.21
CA PHE A 148 6.08 1.59 6.32
C PHE A 148 6.68 1.99 7.67
N GLY A 149 7.89 1.49 8.00
CA GLY A 149 8.59 1.87 9.22
C GLY A 149 8.83 3.39 9.32
N GLN A 150 9.16 4.06 8.21
CA GLN A 150 9.35 5.51 8.19
C GLN A 150 8.02 6.25 8.41
N TYR A 151 6.94 5.77 7.79
CA TYR A 151 5.62 6.39 7.93
C TYR A 151 5.04 6.28 9.34
N VAL A 152 5.26 5.15 10.02
CA VAL A 152 4.88 5.00 11.43
C VAL A 152 5.61 6.02 12.30
N GLU A 153 6.91 6.20 12.11
CA GLU A 153 7.68 7.21 12.86
C GLU A 153 7.18 8.63 12.60
N GLU A 154 6.90 8.97 11.35
CA GLU A 154 6.39 10.30 10.96
C GLU A 154 5.01 10.58 11.58
N LEU A 155 4.08 9.63 11.52
CA LEU A 155 2.74 9.75 12.08
C LEU A 155 2.78 9.96 13.61
N LYS A 156 3.57 9.15 14.32
CA LYS A 156 3.72 9.29 15.78
C LYS A 156 4.32 10.62 16.19
N LYS A 157 5.28 11.15 15.42
CA LYS A 157 5.86 12.48 15.68
C LYS A 157 4.82 13.59 15.48
N ALA A 158 3.97 13.47 14.46
CA ALA A 158 2.90 14.44 14.22
C ALA A 158 1.85 14.45 15.35
N GLU A 159 1.49 13.28 15.90
CA GLU A 159 0.57 13.17 17.04
C GLU A 159 1.17 13.72 18.36
N SER A 160 2.50 13.73 18.47
CA SER A 160 3.21 14.19 19.68
C SER A 160 3.54 15.68 19.67
N SER A 161 3.23 16.39 18.57
CA SER A 161 3.56 17.82 18.41
C SER A 161 2.34 18.67 18.81
N PRO A 162 2.47 19.59 19.79
CA PRO A 162 1.36 20.37 20.35
C PRO A 162 0.77 21.41 19.40
#